data_AF-A0A661AX54-F1
#
_entry.id   AF-A0A661AX54-F1
#
_cell.length_a   1.000
_cell.length_b   1.000
_cell.length_c   1.000
_cell.angle_alpha   90.00
_cell.angle_beta   90.00
_cell.angle_gamma   90.00
#
_symmetry.space_group_name_H-M   'P 1'
#
loop_
_entity.id
_entity.type
_entity.pdbx_description
1 polymer ?
#
loop_
_entity_poly.entity_id
_entity_poly.type
_entity_poly.pdbx_seq_one_letter_code
_entity_poly.pdbx_strand_id
1 'polypeptide(L)'
;MEKIPSFTRGGYMRKKIDRVMFVVFILLILYGILVQFSASGGKPFFKRHIFLLLLSIPVFLTGFFIRPRLLLFLSFPLYLGGMVLLIFPLIFSHGVKRWVSLGFFRFQPSEFMKVILIILLARLFAFGERKRLRAFLFPLVLSVLPFLLVAAEPDLGTSVVFILLFLGFLFFTGINVFQYFIYISPILAVLCAFHILSWIVFVLLFTVSAWLSKMRLREAVLLLLFNSLIGGSAPVLW
;
A
#
# COMPACT_ATOMS: atom_id res chain seq x y z
N MET A 1 22.99 25.02 -10.59
CA MET A 1 21.72 25.02 -11.35
C MET A 1 21.81 23.89 -12.36
N GLU A 2 21.40 22.70 -11.95
CA GLU A 2 21.44 21.50 -12.79
C GLU A 2 20.23 21.52 -13.73
N LYS A 3 20.48 21.47 -15.04
CA LYS A 3 19.46 21.57 -16.09
C LYS A 3 18.52 20.37 -15.99
N ILE A 4 17.27 20.63 -15.59
CA ILE A 4 16.17 19.67 -15.74
C ILE A 4 16.00 19.43 -17.25
N PRO A 5 16.14 18.19 -17.76
CA PRO A 5 15.98 17.94 -19.18
C PRO A 5 14.55 18.28 -19.61
N SER A 6 14.43 19.15 -20.61
CA SER A 6 13.17 19.60 -21.18
C SER A 6 12.39 18.41 -21.72
N PHE A 7 11.27 18.10 -21.05
CA PHE A 7 10.35 17.01 -21.38
C PHE A 7 9.46 17.40 -22.57
N THR A 8 10.06 17.75 -23.70
CA THR A 8 9.36 18.06 -24.95
C THR A 8 9.79 17.08 -26.04
N ARG A 9 8.98 16.03 -26.24
CA ARG A 9 8.48 15.56 -27.55
C ARG A 9 7.69 14.26 -27.38
N GLY A 10 6.52 14.21 -28.00
CA GLY A 10 5.65 13.05 -28.12
C GLY A 10 6.26 11.95 -28.97
N GLY A 11 7.30 11.28 -28.48
CA GLY A 11 7.77 10.01 -29.00
C GLY A 11 7.05 8.88 -28.30
N TYR A 12 6.35 8.04 -29.05
CA TYR A 12 5.85 6.75 -28.55
C TYR A 12 7.05 5.93 -28.06
N MET A 13 7.29 5.92 -26.74
CA MET A 13 8.21 4.96 -26.13
C MET A 13 7.70 3.56 -26.49
N ARG A 14 8.32 2.93 -27.48
CA ARG A 14 8.06 1.52 -27.84
C ARG A 14 8.11 0.73 -26.54
N LYS A 15 7.00 0.05 -26.19
CA LYS A 15 6.98 -0.87 -25.05
C LYS A 15 7.96 -1.99 -25.34
N LYS A 16 9.21 -1.83 -24.93
CA LYS A 16 10.19 -2.90 -24.92
C LYS A 16 9.81 -3.78 -23.74
N ILE A 17 9.29 -4.96 -24.02
CA ILE A 17 9.06 -5.98 -23.00
C ILE A 17 10.43 -6.42 -22.52
N ASP A 18 10.65 -6.34 -21.22
CA ASP A 18 11.81 -6.96 -20.59
C ASP A 18 11.65 -8.48 -20.73
N ARG A 19 12.43 -9.07 -21.65
CA ARG A 19 12.34 -10.49 -21.97
C ARG A 19 12.71 -11.35 -20.78
N VAL A 20 13.63 -10.91 -19.94
CA VAL A 20 14.09 -11.67 -18.77
C VAL A 20 12.97 -11.74 -17.75
N MET A 21 12.37 -10.60 -17.39
CA MET A 21 11.22 -10.59 -16.47
C MET A 21 10.05 -11.42 -17.01
N PHE A 22 9.78 -11.35 -18.31
CA PHE A 22 8.69 -12.11 -18.92
C PHE A 22 8.93 -13.62 -18.89
N VAL A 23 10.15 -14.08 -19.17
CA VAL A 23 10.51 -15.51 -19.06
C VAL A 23 10.39 -15.98 -17.62
N VAL A 24 10.92 -15.22 -16.65
CA VAL A 24 10.81 -15.56 -15.22
C VAL A 24 9.34 -15.64 -14.79
N PHE A 25 8.50 -14.70 -15.23
CA PHE A 25 7.07 -14.71 -14.96
C PHE A 25 6.37 -15.98 -15.48
N ILE A 26 6.66 -16.40 -16.72
CA ILE A 26 6.12 -17.64 -17.30
C ILE A 26 6.60 -18.86 -16.50
N LEU A 27 7.88 -18.92 -16.13
CA LEU A 27 8.42 -20.03 -15.34
C LEU A 27 7.74 -20.14 -13.97
N LEU A 28 7.48 -19.02 -13.30
CA LEU A 28 6.76 -19.01 -12.03
C LEU A 28 5.31 -19.49 -12.17
N ILE A 29 4.63 -19.13 -13.27
CA ILE A 29 3.30 -19.64 -13.58
C ILE A 29 3.32 -21.16 -13.78
N LEU A 30 4.25 -21.66 -14.60
CA LEU A 30 4.39 -23.10 -14.86
C LEU A 30 4.69 -23.88 -13.57
N TYR A 31 5.62 -23.35 -12.76
CA TYR A 31 5.92 -23.92 -11.45
C TYR A 31 4.68 -23.96 -10.54
N GLY A 32 3.90 -22.88 -10.50
CA GLY A 32 2.64 -22.83 -9.75
C GLY A 32 1.63 -23.89 -10.20
N ILE A 33 1.49 -24.11 -11.52
CA ILE A 33 0.62 -25.16 -12.07
C ILE A 33 1.09 -26.55 -11.62
N LEU A 34 2.41 -26.82 -11.68
CA LEU A 34 2.99 -28.10 -11.26
C LEU A 34 2.75 -28.38 -9.78
N VAL A 35 3.02 -27.39 -8.92
CA VAL A 35 2.79 -27.50 -7.48
C VAL A 35 1.32 -27.72 -7.18
N GLN A 36 0.42 -26.98 -7.85
CA GLN A 36 -1.01 -27.13 -7.66
C GLN A 36 -1.51 -28.50 -8.14
N PHE A 37 -1.00 -29.01 -9.26
CA PHE A 37 -1.33 -30.35 -9.75
C PHE A 37 -0.92 -31.43 -8.75
N SER A 38 0.30 -31.33 -8.22
CA SER A 38 0.84 -32.23 -7.19
C SER A 38 0.00 -32.19 -5.91
N ALA A 39 -0.29 -31.00 -5.38
CA ALA A 39 -1.01 -30.84 -4.12
C ALA A 39 -2.50 -31.22 -4.20
N SER A 40 -3.14 -30.99 -5.35
CA SER A 40 -4.58 -31.24 -5.53
C SER A 40 -4.92 -32.60 -6.13
N GLY A 41 -3.94 -33.35 -6.63
CA GLY A 41 -4.13 -34.70 -7.17
C GLY A 41 -5.16 -34.79 -8.30
N GLY A 42 -5.30 -33.76 -9.14
CA GLY A 42 -6.21 -33.74 -10.31
C GLY A 42 -7.70 -33.46 -10.02
N LYS A 43 -8.05 -33.09 -8.78
CA LYS A 43 -9.41 -32.79 -8.29
C LYS A 43 -9.98 -31.45 -8.83
N PRO A 44 -11.26 -31.11 -8.57
CA PRO A 44 -11.92 -29.86 -9.03
C PRO A 44 -11.14 -28.55 -8.81
N PHE A 45 -10.26 -28.47 -7.81
CA PHE A 45 -9.41 -27.30 -7.56
C PHE A 45 -8.39 -27.02 -8.67
N PHE A 46 -7.89 -28.04 -9.37
CA PHE A 46 -6.99 -27.87 -10.50
C PHE A 46 -7.70 -27.25 -11.70
N LYS A 47 -8.91 -27.75 -12.02
CA LYS A 47 -9.76 -27.20 -13.08
C LYS A 47 -10.09 -25.73 -12.82
N ARG A 48 -10.42 -25.38 -11.57
CA ARG A 48 -10.65 -24.00 -11.15
C ARG A 48 -9.38 -23.14 -11.31
N HIS A 49 -8.21 -23.64 -10.93
CA HIS A 49 -6.95 -22.91 -11.06
C HIS A 49 -6.62 -22.57 -12.52
N ILE A 50 -6.74 -23.53 -13.43
CA ILE A 50 -6.57 -23.30 -14.88
C ILE A 50 -7.57 -22.27 -15.39
N PHE A 51 -8.84 -22.40 -15.01
CA PHE A 51 -9.88 -21.45 -15.41
C PHE A 51 -9.56 -20.01 -14.96
N LEU A 52 -9.11 -19.82 -13.72
CA LEU A 52 -8.72 -18.51 -13.21
C LEU A 52 -7.48 -17.95 -13.92
N LEU A 53 -6.52 -18.81 -14.26
CA LEU A 53 -5.34 -18.43 -15.04
C LEU A 53 -5.73 -17.96 -16.44
N LEU A 54 -6.62 -18.67 -17.12
CA LEU A 54 -7.16 -18.26 -18.41
C LEU A 54 -7.93 -16.94 -18.32
N LEU A 55 -8.73 -16.75 -17.26
CA LEU A 55 -9.43 -15.49 -16.99
C LEU A 55 -8.47 -14.32 -16.69
N SER A 56 -7.26 -14.61 -16.19
CA SER A 56 -6.26 -13.59 -15.88
C SER A 56 -5.59 -13.01 -17.13
N ILE A 57 -5.55 -13.75 -18.25
CA ILE A 57 -4.96 -13.30 -19.53
C ILE A 57 -5.63 -12.03 -20.06
N PRO A 58 -6.97 -11.95 -20.24
CA PRO A 58 -7.61 -10.73 -20.71
C PRO A 58 -7.40 -9.57 -19.72
N VAL A 59 -7.45 -9.81 -18.40
CA VAL A 59 -7.18 -8.78 -17.39
C VAL A 59 -5.76 -8.23 -17.55
N PHE A 60 -4.77 -9.11 -17.70
CA PHE A 60 -3.38 -8.72 -17.96
C PHE A 60 -3.25 -7.90 -19.25
N LEU A 61 -3.89 -8.33 -20.34
CA LEU A 61 -3.87 -7.61 -21.61
C LEU A 61 -4.51 -6.22 -21.48
N THR A 62 -5.65 -6.09 -20.78
CA THR A 62 -6.25 -4.77 -20.54
C THR A 62 -5.29 -3.85 -19.78
N GLY A 63 -4.65 -4.34 -18.71
CA GLY A 63 -3.62 -3.60 -17.98
C GLY A 63 -2.43 -3.22 -18.86
N PHE A 64 -1.99 -4.13 -19.72
CA PHE A 64 -0.89 -3.91 -20.64
C PHE A 64 -1.19 -2.78 -21.63
N PHE A 65 -2.41 -2.63 -22.12
CA PHE A 65 -2.74 -1.57 -23.09
C PHE A 65 -3.00 -0.20 -22.47
N ILE A 66 -3.34 -0.13 -21.18
CA ILE A 66 -3.60 1.14 -20.50
C ILE A 66 -2.33 2.02 -20.48
N ARG A 67 -2.51 3.32 -20.75
CA ARG A 67 -1.43 4.31 -20.72
C ARG A 67 -1.12 4.69 -19.28
N PRO A 68 0.15 4.66 -18.83
CA PRO A 68 0.52 5.08 -17.46
C PRO A 68 0.07 6.51 -17.13
N ARG A 69 0.11 7.43 -18.11
CA ARG A 69 -0.37 8.81 -17.94
C ARG A 69 -1.86 8.88 -17.61
N LEU A 70 -2.67 8.00 -18.20
CA LEU A 70 -4.10 7.93 -17.92
C LEU A 70 -4.36 7.43 -16.50
N LEU A 71 -3.62 6.41 -16.05
CA LEU A 71 -3.70 5.90 -14.67
C LEU A 71 -3.34 6.98 -13.64
N LEU A 72 -2.27 7.74 -13.90
CA LEU A 72 -1.90 8.87 -13.05
C LEU A 72 -3.01 9.93 -13.05
N PHE A 73 -3.58 10.28 -14.21
CA PHE A 73 -4.67 11.25 -14.28
C PHE A 73 -5.91 10.81 -13.51
N LEU A 74 -6.31 9.55 -13.65
CA LEU A 74 -7.48 8.95 -13.00
C LEU A 74 -7.23 8.48 -11.56
N SER A 75 -6.04 8.70 -10.99
CA SER A 75 -5.66 8.13 -9.69
C SER A 75 -6.63 8.48 -8.55
N PHE A 76 -7.11 9.72 -8.49
CA PHE A 76 -8.06 10.17 -7.45
C PHE A 76 -9.46 9.57 -7.65
N PRO A 77 -10.08 9.63 -8.86
CA PRO A 77 -11.31 8.90 -9.13
C PRO A 77 -11.22 7.39 -8.85
N LEU A 78 -10.12 6.75 -9.24
CA LEU A 78 -9.88 5.33 -8.98
C LEU A 78 -9.81 5.05 -7.47
N TYR A 79 -9.14 5.91 -6.71
CA TYR A 79 -9.06 5.79 -5.26
C TYR A 79 -10.42 5.91 -4.59
N LEU A 80 -11.24 6.89 -4.98
CA LEU A 80 -12.60 7.04 -4.45
C LEU A 80 -13.47 5.83 -4.82
N GLY A 81 -13.39 5.35 -6.07
CA GLY A 81 -14.09 4.13 -6.49
C GLY A 81 -13.64 2.90 -5.71
N GLY A 82 -12.33 2.76 -5.47
CA GLY A 82 -11.76 1.68 -4.66
C GLY A 82 -12.20 1.72 -3.20
N MET A 83 -12.34 2.93 -2.62
CA MET A 83 -12.90 3.10 -1.27
C MET A 83 -14.34 2.64 -1.18
N VAL A 84 -15.17 3.04 -2.15
CA VAL A 84 -16.57 2.58 -2.22
C VAL A 84 -16.61 1.06 -2.34
N LEU A 85 -15.70 0.48 -3.14
CA LEU A 85 -15.61 -0.97 -3.32
C LEU A 85 -15.17 -1.73 -2.04
N LEU A 86 -14.33 -1.13 -1.19
CA LEU A 86 -13.99 -1.67 0.13
C LEU A 86 -15.16 -1.59 1.12
N ILE A 87 -15.98 -0.56 1.04
CA ILE A 87 -17.14 -0.41 1.92
C ILE A 87 -18.23 -1.43 1.58
N PHE A 88 -18.35 -1.80 0.31
CA PHE A 88 -19.37 -2.74 -0.17
C PHE A 88 -19.44 -4.06 0.63
N PRO A 89 -18.36 -4.85 0.76
CA PRO A 89 -18.44 -6.11 1.47
C PRO A 89 -18.67 -5.95 2.99
N LEU A 90 -18.33 -4.81 3.60
CA LEU A 90 -18.59 -4.54 5.03
C LEU A 90 -20.08 -4.44 5.36
N ILE A 91 -20.88 -3.95 4.40
CA ILE A 91 -22.32 -3.74 4.55
C ILE A 91 -23.11 -4.96 4.06
N PHE A 92 -22.73 -5.51 2.91
CA PHE A 92 -23.56 -6.49 2.19
C PHE A 92 -23.13 -7.95 2.38
N SER A 93 -21.94 -8.22 2.91
CA SER A 93 -21.51 -9.61 3.13
C SER A 93 -22.01 -10.13 4.48
N HIS A 94 -22.87 -11.15 4.46
CA HIS A 94 -23.22 -11.92 5.64
C HIS A 94 -22.16 -13.01 5.88
N GLY A 95 -21.36 -12.87 6.94
CA GLY A 95 -20.29 -13.81 7.30
C GLY A 95 -18.89 -13.25 7.05
N VAL A 96 -18.08 -13.90 6.19
CA VAL A 96 -16.70 -13.47 5.91
C VAL A 96 -16.71 -12.20 5.05
N LYS A 97 -16.65 -11.04 5.71
CA LYS A 97 -16.73 -9.68 5.13
C LYS A 97 -15.62 -9.30 4.13
N ARG A 98 -14.77 -10.24 3.71
CA ARG A 98 -13.60 -10.00 2.87
C ARG A 98 -13.81 -10.35 1.39
N TRP A 99 -14.67 -11.33 1.10
CA TRP A 99 -14.78 -11.91 -0.24
C TRP A 99 -16.16 -11.65 -0.84
N VAL A 100 -16.18 -10.93 -1.96
CA VAL A 100 -17.40 -10.74 -2.76
C VAL A 100 -17.53 -11.93 -3.71
N SER A 101 -18.56 -12.75 -3.50
CA SER A 101 -18.85 -13.90 -4.37
C SER A 101 -19.71 -13.46 -5.55
N LEU A 102 -19.18 -13.60 -6.76
CA LEU A 102 -19.91 -13.41 -8.02
C LEU A 102 -20.47 -14.74 -8.54
N GLY A 103 -20.57 -15.76 -7.68
CA GLY A 103 -20.98 -17.13 -8.02
C GLY A 103 -19.84 -17.96 -8.59
N PHE A 104 -19.30 -17.59 -9.75
CA PHE A 104 -18.24 -18.32 -10.46
C PHE A 104 -16.82 -17.89 -10.04
N PHE A 105 -16.68 -16.68 -9.50
CA PHE A 105 -15.41 -16.12 -9.01
C PHE A 105 -15.62 -15.43 -7.67
N ARG A 106 -14.59 -15.44 -6.83
CA ARG A 106 -14.57 -14.65 -5.60
C ARG A 106 -13.54 -13.55 -5.76
N PHE A 107 -13.99 -12.33 -5.62
CA PHE A 107 -13.20 -11.12 -5.80
C PHE A 107 -12.91 -10.52 -4.42
N GLN A 108 -11.65 -10.14 -4.19
CA GLN A 108 -11.25 -9.42 -2.98
C GLN A 108 -11.00 -7.94 -3.32
N PRO A 109 -11.88 -7.01 -2.89
CA PRO A 109 -11.71 -5.58 -3.12
C PRO A 109 -10.36 -4.99 -2.70
N SER A 110 -9.80 -5.47 -1.58
CA SER A 110 -8.53 -4.93 -1.06
C SER A 110 -7.32 -5.18 -1.97
N GLU A 111 -7.35 -6.25 -2.79
CA GLU A 111 -6.30 -6.49 -3.79
C GLU A 111 -6.25 -5.38 -4.85
N PHE A 112 -7.42 -4.94 -5.31
CA PHE A 112 -7.54 -3.83 -6.27
C PHE A 112 -7.18 -2.51 -5.63
N MET A 113 -7.61 -2.29 -4.38
CA MET A 113 -7.29 -1.07 -3.66
C MET A 113 -5.78 -0.88 -3.49
N LYS A 114 -5.00 -1.95 -3.29
CA LYS A 114 -3.52 -1.87 -3.20
C LYS A 114 -2.92 -1.31 -4.50
N VAL A 115 -3.34 -1.81 -5.66
CA VAL A 115 -2.85 -1.32 -6.96
C VAL A 115 -3.22 0.14 -7.17
N ILE A 116 -4.46 0.51 -6.81
CA ILE A 116 -4.93 1.90 -6.89
C ILE A 116 -4.12 2.82 -5.98
N LEU A 117 -3.83 2.37 -4.74
CA LEU A 117 -3.01 3.13 -3.80
C LEU A 117 -1.60 3.34 -4.36
N ILE A 118 -0.97 2.31 -4.94
CA ILE A 118 0.35 2.43 -5.58
C ILE A 118 0.34 3.53 -6.66
N ILE A 119 -0.69 3.55 -7.51
CA ILE A 119 -0.82 4.56 -8.58
C ILE A 119 -0.99 5.96 -7.98
N LEU A 120 -1.81 6.10 -6.93
CA LEU A 120 -2.03 7.37 -6.26
C LEU A 120 -0.77 7.88 -5.56
N LEU A 121 -0.09 7.03 -4.80
CA LEU A 121 1.18 7.36 -4.14
C LEU A 121 2.23 7.75 -5.18
N ALA A 122 2.34 6.99 -6.28
CA ALA A 122 3.24 7.34 -7.38
C ALA A 122 2.96 8.74 -7.93
N ARG A 123 1.69 9.12 -8.12
CA ARG A 123 1.33 10.49 -8.52
C ARG A 123 1.74 11.52 -7.48
N LEU A 124 1.39 11.30 -6.20
CA LEU A 124 1.66 12.25 -5.13
C LEU A 124 3.16 12.49 -4.95
N PHE A 125 3.98 11.44 -5.02
CA PHE A 125 5.42 11.54 -4.88
C PHE A 125 6.14 12.01 -6.15
N ALA A 126 5.55 11.81 -7.34
CA ALA A 126 6.10 12.33 -8.59
C ALA A 126 5.93 13.85 -8.72
N PHE A 127 4.80 14.40 -8.28
CA PHE A 127 4.45 15.82 -8.47
C PHE A 127 4.47 16.66 -7.17
N GLY A 128 4.65 16.03 -6.01
CA GLY A 128 4.62 16.71 -4.71
C GLY A 128 5.94 17.35 -4.29
N GLU A 129 5.84 18.36 -3.42
CA GLU A 129 7.00 19.00 -2.81
C GLU A 129 7.67 18.07 -1.80
N ARG A 130 8.87 17.58 -2.10
CA ARG A 130 9.59 16.58 -1.27
C ARG A 130 10.07 17.10 0.09
N LYS A 131 10.06 18.40 0.34
CA LYS A 131 10.75 19.03 1.48
C LYS A 131 9.86 19.34 2.69
N ARG A 132 8.55 19.14 2.62
CA ARG A 132 7.63 19.52 3.71
C ARG A 132 6.95 18.28 4.29
N LEU A 133 6.96 18.15 5.62
CA LEU A 133 6.25 17.07 6.35
C LEU A 133 4.77 16.95 5.93
N ARG A 134 4.10 18.08 5.63
CA ARG A 134 2.73 18.09 5.10
C ARG A 134 2.57 17.35 3.79
N ALA A 135 3.61 17.28 2.96
CA ALA A 135 3.57 16.55 1.69
C ALA A 135 3.47 15.03 1.90
N PHE A 136 3.80 14.54 3.09
CA PHE A 136 3.75 13.13 3.45
C PHE A 136 2.55 12.77 4.33
N LEU A 137 2.04 13.73 5.12
CA LEU A 137 0.80 13.54 5.90
C LEU A 137 -0.39 13.20 5.02
N PHE A 138 -0.53 13.86 3.87
CA PHE A 138 -1.65 13.57 2.96
C PHE A 138 -1.59 12.14 2.37
N PRO A 139 -0.47 11.67 1.78
CA PRO A 139 -0.35 10.28 1.37
C PRO A 139 -0.42 9.26 2.53
N LEU A 140 0.02 9.63 3.74
CA LEU A 140 -0.14 8.80 4.94
C LEU A 140 -1.63 8.58 5.25
N VAL A 141 -2.42 9.65 5.34
CA VAL A 141 -3.87 9.56 5.60
C VAL A 141 -4.55 8.71 4.53
N LEU A 142 -4.19 8.91 3.26
CA LEU A 142 -4.72 8.12 2.15
C LEU A 142 -4.33 6.64 2.20
N SER A 143 -3.27 6.27 2.93
CA SER A 143 -2.85 4.89 3.13
C SER A 143 -3.43 4.27 4.41
N VAL A 144 -3.68 5.08 5.43
CA VAL A 144 -4.32 4.67 6.69
C VAL A 144 -5.82 4.41 6.51
N LEU A 145 -6.51 5.21 5.69
CA LEU A 145 -7.94 5.00 5.40
C LEU A 145 -8.27 3.58 4.89
N PRO A 146 -7.63 3.05 3.83
CA PRO A 146 -7.90 1.69 3.38
C PRO A 146 -7.42 0.64 4.37
N PHE A 147 -6.33 0.91 5.12
CA PHE A 147 -5.88 0.04 6.20
C PHE A 147 -7.00 -0.18 7.24
N LEU A 148 -7.65 0.89 7.70
CA LEU A 148 -8.71 0.79 8.71
C LEU A 148 -9.94 0.05 8.18
N LEU A 149 -10.34 0.31 6.93
CA LEU A 149 -11.47 -0.40 6.31
C LEU A 149 -11.21 -1.89 6.18
N VAL A 150 -10.02 -2.29 5.74
CA VAL A 150 -9.66 -3.71 5.58
C VAL A 150 -9.40 -4.38 6.92
N ALA A 151 -8.88 -3.66 7.91
CA ALA A 151 -8.78 -4.17 9.28
C ALA A 151 -10.17 -4.46 9.88
N ALA A 152 -11.21 -3.73 9.47
CA ALA A 152 -12.60 -4.02 9.85
C ALA A 152 -13.19 -5.26 9.13
N GLU A 153 -12.53 -5.79 8.10
CA GLU A 153 -12.88 -7.06 7.42
C GLU A 153 -12.22 -8.30 8.08
N PRO A 154 -11.95 -8.24 9.40
CA PRO A 154 -10.95 -9.03 10.13
C PRO A 154 -9.73 -9.56 9.36
N ASP A 155 -9.14 -8.76 8.46
CA ASP A 155 -8.01 -9.17 7.62
C ASP A 155 -6.75 -8.34 7.91
N LEU A 156 -6.19 -8.54 9.10
CA LEU A 156 -4.99 -7.80 9.55
C LEU A 156 -3.77 -8.05 8.65
N GLY A 157 -3.63 -9.27 8.11
CA GLY A 157 -2.51 -9.62 7.24
C GLY A 157 -2.47 -8.78 5.97
N THR A 158 -3.61 -8.53 5.33
CA THR A 158 -3.65 -7.70 4.13
C THR A 158 -3.74 -6.21 4.42
N SER A 159 -4.31 -5.80 5.57
CA SER A 159 -4.40 -4.39 5.92
C SER A 159 -3.01 -3.78 6.09
N VAL A 160 -2.08 -4.47 6.78
CA VAL A 160 -0.71 -3.99 7.02
C VAL A 160 0.03 -3.66 5.71
N VAL A 161 -0.31 -4.34 4.60
CA VAL A 161 0.29 -4.09 3.29
C VAL A 161 0.07 -2.65 2.83
N PHE A 162 -1.06 -2.00 3.15
CA PHE A 162 -1.28 -0.59 2.79
C PHE A 162 -0.26 0.34 3.45
N ILE A 163 0.09 0.08 4.71
CA ILE A 163 1.12 0.84 5.44
C ILE A 163 2.51 0.53 4.87
N LEU A 164 2.80 -0.74 4.58
CA LEU A 164 4.07 -1.14 3.95
C LEU A 164 4.27 -0.51 2.57
N LEU A 165 3.20 -0.38 1.78
CA LEU A 165 3.25 0.32 0.49
C LEU A 165 3.67 1.78 0.69
N PHE A 166 3.04 2.49 1.64
CA PHE A 166 3.42 3.87 1.95
C PHE A 166 4.88 3.98 2.41
N LEU A 167 5.32 3.13 3.33
CA LEU A 167 6.72 3.12 3.81
C LEU A 167 7.70 2.80 2.67
N GLY A 168 7.36 1.86 1.79
CA GLY A 168 8.14 1.53 0.60
C GLY A 168 8.31 2.75 -0.31
N PHE A 169 7.22 3.49 -0.57
CA PHE A 169 7.31 4.74 -1.34
C PHE A 169 8.15 5.81 -0.64
N LEU A 170 8.03 5.96 0.67
CA LEU A 170 8.88 6.89 1.44
C LEU A 170 10.37 6.57 1.24
N PHE A 171 10.75 5.30 1.28
CA PHE A 171 12.14 4.90 1.05
C PHE A 171 12.68 5.41 -0.30
N PHE A 172 11.88 5.32 -1.37
CA PHE A 172 12.26 5.82 -2.69
C PHE A 172 12.31 7.35 -2.81
N THR A 173 11.70 8.10 -1.87
CA THR A 173 11.75 9.57 -1.89
C THR A 173 13.08 10.15 -1.40
N GLY A 174 13.97 9.32 -0.83
CA GLY A 174 15.27 9.75 -0.34
C GLY A 174 15.21 10.59 0.93
N ILE A 175 14.18 10.39 1.77
CA ILE A 175 14.06 11.07 3.06
C ILE A 175 15.13 10.59 4.05
N ASN A 176 15.51 11.45 4.99
CA ASN A 176 16.47 11.11 6.03
C ASN A 176 15.92 9.98 6.92
N VAL A 177 16.81 9.13 7.45
CA VAL A 177 16.45 8.02 8.36
C VAL A 177 15.65 8.50 9.57
N PHE A 178 15.96 9.69 10.10
CA PHE A 178 15.21 10.32 11.19
C PHE A 178 13.76 10.66 10.82
N GLN A 179 13.51 11.09 9.58
CA GLN A 179 12.15 11.34 9.09
C GLN A 179 11.38 10.03 8.92
N TYR A 180 12.06 8.98 8.44
CA TYR A 180 11.47 7.64 8.34
C TYR A 180 11.04 7.11 9.72
N PHE A 181 11.87 7.30 10.76
CA PHE A 181 11.53 6.97 12.14
C PHE A 181 10.27 7.70 12.62
N ILE A 182 10.12 8.99 12.31
CA ILE A 182 8.93 9.77 12.69
C ILE A 182 7.65 9.18 12.09
N TYR A 183 7.65 8.70 10.84
CA TYR A 183 6.45 8.09 10.26
C TYR A 183 6.11 6.70 10.83
N ILE A 184 7.12 5.95 11.27
CA ILE A 184 6.93 4.65 11.93
C ILE A 184 6.57 4.80 13.42
N SER A 185 6.84 5.98 14.00
CA SER A 185 6.68 6.24 15.42
C SER A 185 5.30 5.90 16.02
N PRO A 186 4.15 6.03 15.33
CA PRO A 186 2.86 5.62 15.90
C PRO A 186 2.78 4.12 16.18
N ILE A 187 3.36 3.28 15.31
CA ILE A 187 3.39 1.83 15.48
C ILE A 187 4.31 1.47 16.65
N LEU A 188 5.49 2.11 16.71
CA LEU A 188 6.43 1.91 17.81
C LEU A 188 5.86 2.40 19.15
N ALA A 189 5.05 3.47 19.15
CA ALA A 189 4.40 3.97 20.35
C ALA A 189 3.46 2.91 20.96
N VAL A 190 2.66 2.21 20.14
CA VAL A 190 1.81 1.10 20.61
C VAL A 190 2.64 -0.03 21.23
N LEU A 191 3.73 -0.43 20.57
CA LEU A 191 4.58 -1.53 21.04
C LEU A 191 5.37 -1.16 22.31
N CYS A 192 5.83 0.08 22.42
CA CYS A 192 6.62 0.55 23.56
C CYS A 192 5.74 0.95 24.76
N ALA A 193 4.41 1.05 24.60
CA ALA A 193 3.49 1.44 25.66
C ALA A 193 3.40 0.41 26.80
N PHE A 194 3.72 -0.87 26.54
CA PHE A 194 3.61 -1.94 27.53
C PHE A 194 4.65 -1.87 28.66
N HIS A 195 5.79 -1.21 28.45
CA HIS A 195 6.83 -1.05 29.46
C HIS A 195 7.28 0.42 29.61
N ILE A 196 7.35 0.90 30.85
CA ILE A 196 7.71 2.30 31.15
C ILE A 196 9.11 2.68 30.63
N LEU A 197 10.07 1.74 30.71
CA LEU A 197 11.42 1.94 30.21
C LEU A 197 11.46 2.09 28.69
N SER A 198 10.73 1.24 27.94
CA SER A 198 10.66 1.36 26.48
C SER A 198 9.95 2.65 26.06
N TRP A 199 8.96 3.11 26.83
CA TRP A 199 8.28 4.38 26.60
C TRP A 199 9.22 5.58 26.72
N ILE A 200 10.02 5.64 27.79
CA ILE A 200 11.01 6.71 28.00
C ILE A 200 12.03 6.73 26.86
N VAL A 201 12.58 5.56 26.49
CA VAL A 201 13.54 5.44 25.38
C VAL A 201 12.91 5.91 24.07
N PHE A 202 11.67 5.52 23.78
CA PHE A 202 10.95 5.94 22.58
C PHE A 202 10.77 7.46 22.50
N VAL A 203 10.34 8.11 23.59
CA VAL A 203 10.17 9.57 23.64
C VAL A 203 11.50 10.30 23.41
N LEU A 204 12.60 9.82 24.00
CA LEU A 204 13.93 10.36 23.76
C LEU A 204 14.37 10.20 22.29
N LEU A 205 14.22 9.00 21.70
CA LEU A 205 14.55 8.77 20.30
C LEU A 205 13.70 9.61 19.34
N PHE A 206 12.41 9.79 19.65
CA PHE A 206 11.49 10.62 18.88
C PHE A 206 11.90 12.10 18.92
N THR A 207 12.17 12.63 20.11
CA THR A 207 12.59 14.03 20.27
C THR A 207 13.92 14.32 19.59
N VAL A 208 14.91 13.43 19.72
CA VAL A 208 16.19 13.52 18.99
C VAL A 208 15.98 13.48 17.48
N SER A 209 15.15 12.54 16.99
CA SER A 209 14.86 12.41 15.56
C SER A 209 14.12 13.62 14.99
N ALA A 210 13.19 14.21 15.76
CA ALA A 210 12.47 15.42 15.39
C ALA A 210 13.41 16.63 15.32
N TRP A 211 14.34 16.74 16.28
CA TRP A 211 15.35 17.80 16.29
C TRP A 211 16.32 17.69 15.10
N LEU A 212 16.86 16.50 14.84
CA LEU A 212 17.77 16.25 13.70
C LEU A 212 17.07 16.42 12.35
N SER A 213 15.77 16.16 12.28
CA SER A 213 14.95 16.41 11.10
C SER A 213 14.64 17.90 10.85
N LYS A 214 15.15 18.81 11.71
CA LYS A 214 14.85 20.25 11.72
C LYS A 214 13.34 20.52 11.69
N MET A 215 12.59 19.68 12.40
CA MET A 215 11.13 19.72 12.42
C MET A 215 10.66 21.00 13.11
N ARG A 216 9.55 21.59 12.63
CA ARG A 216 8.96 22.74 13.30
C ARG A 216 8.45 22.30 14.68
N LEU A 217 8.70 23.09 15.71
CA LEU A 217 8.31 22.77 17.09
C LEU A 217 6.82 22.39 17.21
N ARG A 218 5.93 23.12 16.53
CA ARG A 218 4.49 22.82 16.51
C ARG A 218 4.20 21.42 15.96
N GLU A 219 4.88 21.02 14.90
CA GLU A 219 4.65 19.71 14.26
C GLU A 219 5.21 18.58 15.13
N ALA A 220 6.38 18.80 15.76
CA ALA A 220 6.97 17.84 16.69
C ALA A 220 6.10 17.61 17.93
N VAL A 221 5.57 18.69 18.53
CA VAL A 221 4.65 18.60 19.68
C VAL A 221 3.35 17.90 19.30
N LEU A 222 2.75 18.25 18.15
CA LEU A 222 1.51 17.60 17.68
C LEU A 222 1.69 16.09 17.47
N LEU A 223 2.80 15.66 16.85
CA LEU A 223 3.06 14.25 16.64
C LEU A 223 3.40 13.50 17.94
N LEU A 224 4.11 14.14 18.88
CA LEU A 224 4.37 13.55 20.19
C LEU A 224 3.07 13.32 20.97
N LEU A 225 2.17 14.32 20.97
CA LEU A 225 0.85 14.19 21.59
C LEU A 225 0.03 13.09 20.92
N PHE A 226 0.03 13.04 19.59
CA PHE A 226 -0.64 11.97 18.84
C PHE A 226 -0.10 10.58 19.19
N ASN A 227 1.22 10.40 19.23
CA ASN A 227 1.86 9.14 19.64
C ASN A 227 1.54 8.78 21.09
N SER A 228 1.43 9.78 21.97
CA SER A 228 1.08 9.60 23.38
C SER A 228 -0.37 9.15 23.55
N LEU A 229 -1.30 9.71 22.77
CA LEU A 229 -2.71 9.27 22.74
C LEU A 229 -2.83 7.83 22.23
N ILE A 230 -2.14 7.51 21.13
CA ILE A 230 -2.13 6.15 20.57
C ILE A 230 -1.52 5.15 21.55
N GLY A 231 -0.33 5.45 22.08
CA GLY A 231 0.36 4.58 23.04
C GLY A 231 -0.45 4.38 24.31
N GLY A 232 -1.04 5.45 24.86
CA GLY A 232 -1.88 5.37 26.06
C GLY A 232 -3.18 4.59 25.85
N SER A 233 -3.71 4.54 24.63
CA SER A 233 -4.90 3.73 24.30
C SER A 233 -4.61 2.23 24.18
N ALA A 234 -3.37 1.85 23.92
CA ALA A 234 -3.01 0.45 23.64
C ALA A 234 -3.24 -0.50 24.83
N PRO A 235 -2.85 -0.16 26.08
CA PRO A 235 -3.14 -1.01 27.26
C PRO A 235 -4.62 -1.05 27.66
N VAL A 236 -5.45 -0.14 27.14
CA VAL A 236 -6.89 -0.06 27.46
C VAL A 236 -7.73 -0.91 26.50
N LEU A 237 -7.22 -1.13 25.29
CA LEU A 237 -7.89 -1.90 24.23
C LEU A 237 -7.55 -3.40 24.26
N TRP A 238 -6.71 -3.83 25.18
CA TRP A 238 -6.25 -5.22 25.36
C TRP A 238 -6.60 -5.70 26.77
#